data_AF-A0A929HF74-F1
#
_entry.id   AF-A0A929HF74-F1
#
_cell.length_a   1.000
_cell.length_b   1.000
_cell.length_c   1.000
_cell.angle_alpha   90.00
_cell.angle_beta   90.00
_cell.angle_gamma   90.00
#
_symmetry.space_group_name_H-M   'P 1'
#
loop_
_entity.id
_entity.type
_entity.pdbx_description
1 polymer ?
#
loop_
_entity_poly.entity_id
_entity_poly.type
_entity_poly.pdbx_seq_one_letter_code
_entity_poly.pdbx_strand_id
1 'polypeptide(L)'
;LPQMTDDLVQDIIEYRKEDDFKSLTELPPIVGPDVYRAIAPYITLQTSPYFTIKSVGTMEKGQTCQGVQAMVEINTRLKKGYRMIQWVDGLEYQS
;
A
#
# COMPACT_ATOMS: atom_id res chain seq x y z
N LEU A 1 2.61 -10.72 8.33
CA LEU A 1 4.07 -10.81 8.48
C LEU A 1 4.39 -11.79 9.63
N PRO A 2 5.49 -12.54 9.59
CA PRO A 2 5.83 -13.49 10.66
C PRO A 2 5.91 -12.81 12.02
N GLN A 3 5.35 -13.43 13.06
CA GLN A 3 5.45 -12.99 14.46
C GLN A 3 4.90 -11.58 14.78
N MET A 4 4.21 -10.94 13.84
CA MET A 4 3.49 -9.70 14.10
C MET A 4 2.18 -9.99 14.84
N THR A 5 1.99 -9.33 15.98
CA THR A 5 0.73 -9.32 16.74
C THR A 5 -0.05 -8.05 16.46
N ASP A 6 -1.34 -8.03 16.80
CA ASP A 6 -2.20 -6.86 16.61
C ASP A 6 -1.70 -5.64 17.40
N ASP A 7 -1.17 -5.84 18.61
CA ASP A 7 -0.57 -4.77 19.42
C ASP A 7 0.63 -4.13 18.69
N LEU A 8 1.53 -4.95 18.14
CA LEU A 8 2.69 -4.46 17.38
C LEU A 8 2.29 -3.74 16.09
N VAL A 9 1.19 -4.17 15.46
CA VAL A 9 0.61 -3.48 14.31
C VAL A 9 0.10 -2.11 14.74
N GLN A 10 -0.58 -2.03 15.88
CA GLN A 10 -1.11 -0.78 16.42
C GLN A 10 0.01 0.21 16.77
N ASP A 11 1.11 -0.27 17.36
CA ASP A 11 2.28 0.56 17.68
C ASP A 11 2.93 1.15 16.42
N ILE A 12 3.02 0.38 15.33
CA ILE A 12 3.50 0.87 14.03
C ILE A 12 2.54 1.93 13.45
N ILE A 13 1.23 1.70 13.55
CA ILE A 13 0.22 2.66 13.08
C ILE A 13 0.34 3.97 13.87
N GLU A 14 0.51 3.89 15.18
CA GLU A 14 0.64 5.07 16.05
C GLU A 14 1.90 5.87 15.71
N TYR A 15 3.05 5.20 15.55
CA TYR A 15 4.29 5.85 15.12
C TYR A 15 4.11 6.65 13.82
N ARG A 16 3.43 6.03 12.84
CA ARG A 16 3.19 6.62 11.50
C ARG A 16 2.22 7.80 11.48
N LYS A 17 1.49 8.08 12.56
CA LYS A 17 0.67 9.29 12.66
C LYS A 17 1.53 10.54 12.81
N GLU A 18 2.70 10.40 13.45
CA GLU A 18 3.60 11.51 13.76
C GLU A 18 4.70 11.68 12.70
N ASP A 19 5.37 10.59 12.30
CA ASP A 19 6.41 10.61 11.26
C ASP A 19 6.49 9.26 10.53
N ASP A 20 6.97 9.25 9.29
CA ASP A 20 7.18 8.00 8.55
C ASP A 20 8.61 7.47 8.74
N PHE A 21 8.79 6.16 8.52
CA PHE A 21 10.09 5.52 8.67
C PHE A 21 11.08 6.00 7.62
N LYS A 22 12.20 6.56 8.08
CA LYS A 22 13.31 7.00 7.21
C LYS A 22 14.39 5.95 7.11
N SER A 23 14.44 5.03 8.08
CA SER A 23 15.37 3.90 8.10
C SER A 23 14.73 2.66 8.71
N LEU A 24 15.07 1.48 8.19
CA LEU A 24 14.65 0.20 8.79
C LEU A 24 15.20 -0.01 10.22
N THR A 25 16.23 0.75 10.61
CA THR A 25 16.78 0.72 11.98
C THR A 25 15.86 1.35 13.03
N GLU A 26 14.80 2.05 12.61
CA GLU A 26 13.80 2.66 13.50
C GLU A 26 12.71 1.65 13.93
N LEU A 27 12.61 0.49 13.27
CA LEU A 27 11.64 -0.56 13.56
C LEU A 27 11.96 -1.44 14.79
N PRO A 28 13.21 -1.91 15.02
CA PRO A 28 13.52 -2.78 16.16
C PRO A 28 13.12 -2.24 17.54
N PRO A 29 13.21 -0.92 17.84
CA PRO A 29 12.70 -0.37 19.09
C PRO A 29 11.18 -0.52 19.28
N ILE A 30 10.41 -0.66 18.20
CA ILE A 30 8.95 -0.78 18.20
C ILE A 30 8.55 -2.26 18.28
N VAL A 31 9.06 -3.09 17.36
CA VAL A 31 8.62 -4.49 17.24
C VAL A 31 9.46 -5.49 18.03
N GLY A 32 10.61 -5.04 18.56
CA GLY A 32 11.60 -5.91 19.19
C GLY A 32 12.55 -6.59 18.18
N PRO A 33 13.76 -6.99 18.63
CA PRO A 33 14.81 -7.50 17.75
C PRO A 33 14.46 -8.84 17.08
N ASP A 34 13.71 -9.71 17.76
CA ASP A 34 13.35 -11.04 17.24
C ASP A 34 12.30 -10.95 16.13
N VAL A 35 11.26 -10.16 16.35
CA VAL A 35 10.22 -9.89 15.33
C VAL A 35 10.86 -9.16 14.15
N TYR A 36 11.72 -8.15 14.40
CA TYR A 36 12.44 -7.47 13.33
C TYR A 36 13.24 -8.45 12.45
N ARG A 37 14.00 -9.37 13.06
CA ARG A 37 14.76 -10.39 12.33
C ARG A 37 13.84 -11.27 11.47
N ALA A 38 12.65 -11.59 11.94
CA ALA A 38 11.69 -12.41 11.22
C ALA A 38 11.03 -11.68 10.04
N ILE A 39 10.78 -10.38 10.17
CA ILE A 39 10.09 -9.58 9.14
C ILE A 39 11.04 -8.87 8.17
N ALA A 40 12.30 -8.64 8.54
CA ALA A 40 13.28 -7.89 7.75
C ALA A 40 13.38 -8.32 6.27
N PRO A 41 13.29 -9.61 5.91
CA PRO A 41 13.33 -10.04 4.50
C PRO A 41 12.10 -9.63 3.66
N TYR A 42 11.00 -9.23 4.30
CA TYR A 42 9.71 -8.98 3.67
C TYR A 42 9.31 -7.51 3.61
N ILE A 43 10.14 -6.62 4.15
CA ILE A 43 9.85 -5.19 4.26
C ILE A 43 10.91 -4.36 3.55
N THR A 44 10.51 -3.20 3.03
CA THR A 44 11.39 -2.25 2.36
C THR A 44 10.85 -0.84 2.47
N LEU A 45 11.74 0.15 2.46
CA LEU A 45 11.40 1.56 2.29
C LEU A 45 11.53 2.02 0.84
N GLN A 46 11.94 1.13 -0.07
CA GLN A 46 12.01 1.44 -1.49
C GLN A 46 10.61 1.48 -2.09
N THR A 47 10.26 2.61 -2.70
CA THR A 47 8.99 2.76 -3.41
C THR A 47 8.93 1.78 -4.58
N SER A 48 7.87 0.96 -4.60
CA SER A 48 7.56 0.12 -5.75
C SER A 48 7.17 0.98 -6.95
N PRO A 49 7.62 0.66 -8.18
CA PRO A 49 7.14 1.34 -9.38
C PRO A 49 5.70 0.93 -9.74
N TYR A 50 5.13 -0.08 -9.06
CA TYR A 50 3.77 -0.56 -9.31
C TYR A 50 2.79 0.08 -8.33
N PHE A 51 1.74 0.69 -8.90
CA PHE A 51 0.68 1.38 -8.17
C PHE A 51 -0.68 0.86 -8.61
N THR A 52 -1.63 0.84 -7.69
CA THR A 52 -3.04 0.59 -8.01
C THR A 52 -3.80 1.92 -7.91
N ILE A 53 -4.38 2.34 -9.02
CA ILE A 53 -5.26 3.52 -9.10
C ILE A 53 -6.70 3.01 -9.08
N LYS A 54 -7.49 3.49 -8.11
CA LYS A 54 -8.93 3.24 -8.03
C LYS A 54 -9.67 4.56 -8.28
N SER A 55 -10.67 4.53 -9.15
CA SER A 55 -11.56 5.66 -9.40
C SER A 55 -13.00 5.17 -9.30
N VAL A 56 -13.81 5.83 -8.47
CA VAL A 56 -15.22 5.50 -8.28
C VAL A 56 -16.05 6.72 -8.66
N GLY A 57 -16.96 6.54 -9.62
CA GLY A 57 -17.94 7.54 -10.01
C GLY A 57 -19.32 7.21 -9.42
N THR A 58 -20.03 8.26 -8.99
CA THR A 58 -21.43 8.17 -8.55
C THR A 58 -22.32 8.95 -9.53
N MET A 59 -23.46 8.38 -9.90
CA MET A 59 -24.48 9.10 -10.66
C MET A 59 -25.51 9.72 -9.71
N GLU A 60 -25.77 11.03 -9.83
CA GLU A 60 -26.68 11.78 -8.95
C GLU A 60 -28.12 11.24 -8.88
N LYS A 61 -28.54 10.42 -9.85
CA LYS A 61 -29.93 9.93 -9.99
C LYS A 61 -30.08 8.40 -9.93
N GLY A 62 -29.05 7.67 -9.52
CA GLY A 62 -29.12 6.21 -9.40
C GLY A 62 -28.20 5.67 -8.32
N GLN A 63 -28.58 4.57 -7.68
CA GLN A 63 -27.75 3.84 -6.72
C GLN A 63 -26.52 3.17 -7.38
N THR A 64 -26.35 3.31 -8.69
CA THR A 64 -25.25 2.72 -9.45
C THR A 64 -23.95 3.49 -9.17
N CYS A 65 -23.09 2.89 -8.35
CA CYS A 65 -21.69 3.25 -8.26
C CYS A 65 -20.91 2.39 -9.27
N GLN A 66 -20.09 3.02 -10.11
CA GLN A 66 -19.14 2.29 -10.96
C GLN A 66 -17.72 2.67 -10.57
N GLY A 67 -16.96 1.67 -10.16
CA GLY A 67 -15.53 1.78 -9.94
C GLY A 67 -14.72 1.16 -11.07
N VAL A 68 -13.59 1.76 -11.38
CA VAL A 68 -12.52 1.19 -12.21
C VAL A 68 -11.24 1.09 -11.37
N GLN A 69 -10.51 -0.01 -11.57
CA GLN A 69 -9.19 -0.24 -10.98
C GLN A 69 -8.18 -0.46 -12.09
N ALA A 70 -7.07 0.28 -12.04
CA ALA A 70 -5.94 0.07 -12.92
C ALA A 70 -4.68 -0.20 -12.09
N MET A 71 -3.95 -1.27 -12.41
CA MET A 71 -2.59 -1.46 -11.93
C MET A 71 -1.63 -0.89 -12.98
N VAL A 72 -0.80 0.06 -12.57
CA VAL A 72 0.13 0.77 -13.45
C VAL A 72 1.56 0.58 -12.95
N GLU A 73 2.49 0.41 -13.87
CA GLU A 73 3.91 0.61 -13.58
C GLU A 73 4.30 2.01 -14.02
N ILE A 74 4.85 2.81 -13.11
CA ILE A 74 5.42 4.13 -13.37
C ILE A 74 6.94 3.98 -13.39
N ASN A 75 7.53 4.22 -14.56
CA ASN A 75 8.96 4.01 -14.79
C ASN A 75 9.44 4.94 -15.91
N THR A 76 10.34 5.85 -15.57
CA THR A 76 10.86 6.89 -16.50
C THR A 76 11.64 6.32 -17.68
N ARG A 77 12.04 5.04 -17.62
CA ARG A 77 12.69 4.33 -18.73
C ARG A 77 11.70 3.88 -19.82
N LEU A 78 10.40 3.89 -19.53
CA LEU A 78 9.36 3.58 -20.51
C LEU A 78 9.10 4.79 -21.41
N LYS A 79 8.76 4.54 -22.68
CA LYS A 79 8.49 5.60 -23.68
C LYS A 79 7.45 6.63 -23.21
N LYS A 80 6.40 6.20 -22.51
CA LYS A 80 5.34 7.07 -21.97
C LYS A 80 5.58 7.46 -20.51
N GLY A 81 6.65 6.99 -19.88
CA GLY A 81 6.88 7.10 -18.43
C GLY A 81 6.02 6.14 -17.58
N TYR A 82 5.08 5.41 -18.18
CA TYR A 82 4.26 4.41 -17.52
C TYR A 82 3.77 3.33 -18.48
N ARG A 83 3.27 2.21 -17.94
CA ARG A 83 2.46 1.21 -18.66
C ARG A 83 1.33 0.68 -17.78
N MET A 84 0.17 0.41 -18.38
CA MET A 84 -0.91 -0.30 -17.68
C MET A 84 -0.59 -1.79 -17.67
N ILE A 85 -0.64 -2.41 -16.50
CA ILE A 85 -0.44 -3.85 -16.30
C ILE A 85 -1.77 -4.58 -16.26
N GLN A 86 -2.75 -4.01 -15.57
CA GLN A 86 -4.07 -4.62 -15.40
C GLN A 86 -5.14 -3.54 -15.37
N TRP A 87 -6.31 -3.85 -15.95
CA TRP A 87 -7.51 -3.04 -15.91
C TRP A 87 -8.67 -3.92 -15.44
N VAL A 88 -9.43 -3.44 -14.46
CA VAL A 88 -10.61 -4.12 -13.91
C VAL A 88 -11.76 -3.12 -13.85
N ASP A 89 -12.82 -3.41 -14.60
CA ASP A 89 -14.09 -2.70 -14.53
C ASP A 89 -15.00 -3.35 -13.48
N GLY A 90 -15.93 -2.56 -12.91
CA GLY A 90 -16.97 -3.10 -12.03
C GLY A 90 -16.52 -3.28 -10.58
N LEU A 91 -15.64 -2.41 -10.07
CA LEU A 91 -15.43 -2.31 -8.62
C LEU A 91 -16.76 -1.89 -7.99
N GLU A 92 -17.44 -2.84 -7.36
CA GLU A 92 -18.56 -2.57 -6.47
C GLU A 92 -18.03 -1.86 -5.23
N TYR A 93 -18.73 -0.80 -4.81
CA TYR A 93 -18.41 -0.08 -3.58
C TYR A 93 -18.65 -1.03 -2.40
N GLN A 94 -17.58 -1.57 -1.81
CA GLN A 94 -17.70 -2.29 -0.54
C GLN A 94 -17.76 -1.27 0.59
N SER A 95 -18.98 -1.07 1.09
CA SER A 95 -19.35 -0.30 2.28
C SER A 95 -18.87 -0.97 3.57
#